data_AF-A0A5A9ZJ99-F1
#
_entry.id   AF-A0A5A9ZJ99-F1
#
_cell.length_a   1.000
_cell.length_b   1.000
_cell.length_c   1.000
_cell.angle_alpha   90.00
_cell.angle_beta   90.00
_cell.angle_gamma   90.00
#
_symmetry.space_group_name_H-M   'P 1'
#
loop_
_entity.id
_entity.type
_entity.pdbx_description
1 polymer ?
#
loop_
_entity_poly.entity_id
_entity_poly.type
_entity_poly.pdbx_seq_one_letter_code
_entity_poly.pdbx_strand_id
1 'polypeptide(L)'
;MTDANGDASRGGDVEHTEDGHYIVVRGRRWRATDPSIPDKLRSELVAALMTGRRLVKIEGDAARVMVNDAKVALGERGTPWWEPTDEGTRDRIAATIRTLLRSRGDGSTCPSDAARAVGGAEWRDLMPTAREVAFELCDDGVVAVTQRGERVSGSDVRGPIRIVADDGLEFTPRDH
;
A
#
# COMPACT_ATOMS: atom_id res chain seq x y z
N MET A 1 -19.51 6.67 -46.18
CA MET A 1 -18.41 7.60 -45.90
C MET A 1 -18.16 7.48 -44.42
N THR A 2 -17.08 6.79 -44.06
CA THR A 2 -16.86 6.13 -42.77
C THR A 2 -16.61 7.13 -41.65
N ASP A 3 -17.27 6.92 -40.52
CA ASP A 3 -16.99 7.56 -39.23
C ASP A 3 -15.60 7.16 -38.70
N ALA A 4 -14.87 8.08 -38.08
CA ALA A 4 -13.76 7.73 -37.19
C ALA A 4 -13.74 8.66 -35.98
N ASN A 5 -14.11 8.04 -34.87
CA ASN A 5 -14.23 8.51 -33.51
C ASN A 5 -12.83 8.76 -32.88
N GLY A 6 -12.79 9.59 -31.83
CA GLY A 6 -11.57 10.05 -31.17
C GLY A 6 -10.74 8.95 -30.51
N ASP A 7 -9.41 9.07 -30.65
CA ASP A 7 -8.43 8.29 -29.92
C ASP A 7 -7.84 9.14 -28.79
N ALA A 8 -8.28 8.83 -27.57
CA ALA A 8 -7.67 9.30 -26.33
C ALA A 8 -7.20 8.10 -25.51
N SER A 9 -6.13 7.44 -25.95
CA SER A 9 -5.32 6.58 -25.09
C SER A 9 -3.84 6.70 -25.42
N ARG A 10 -3.07 7.40 -24.57
CA ARG A 10 -1.61 7.33 -24.57
C ARG A 10 -1.08 7.08 -23.16
N GLY A 11 -1.35 5.89 -22.63
CA GLY A 11 -0.40 5.21 -21.75
C GLY A 11 0.47 4.34 -22.65
N GLY A 12 1.71 4.75 -22.96
CA GLY A 12 2.59 3.96 -23.80
C GLY A 12 2.83 2.60 -23.18
N ASP A 13 2.70 1.53 -23.98
CA ASP A 13 2.98 0.15 -23.57
C ASP A 13 4.37 0.10 -22.93
N VAL A 14 4.42 -0.19 -21.64
CA VAL A 14 5.68 -0.31 -20.91
C VAL A 14 6.13 -1.76 -21.03
N GLU A 15 7.31 -1.98 -21.60
CA GLU A 15 7.88 -3.31 -21.75
C GLU A 15 8.23 -3.92 -20.38
N HIS A 16 7.87 -5.18 -20.17
CA HIS A 16 8.25 -5.97 -19.00
C HIS A 16 9.39 -6.93 -19.34
N THR A 17 10.23 -7.25 -18.37
CA THR A 17 11.16 -8.39 -18.48
C THR A 17 10.39 -9.72 -18.56
N GLU A 18 11.03 -10.77 -19.09
CA GLU A 18 10.42 -12.10 -19.26
C GLU A 18 9.90 -12.69 -17.93
N ASP A 19 10.62 -12.44 -16.83
CA ASP A 19 10.24 -12.83 -15.48
C ASP A 19 9.15 -11.92 -14.86
N GLY A 20 8.77 -10.83 -15.53
CA GLY A 20 7.80 -9.85 -15.06
C GLY A 20 8.26 -8.97 -13.89
N HIS A 21 9.47 -9.18 -13.36
CA HIS A 21 9.99 -8.50 -12.17
C HIS A 21 10.29 -7.02 -12.40
N TYR A 22 10.56 -6.63 -13.65
CA TYR A 22 10.94 -5.28 -14.02
C TYR A 22 10.12 -4.75 -15.18
N ILE A 23 9.92 -3.44 -15.16
CA ILE A 23 9.53 -2.65 -16.33
C ILE A 23 10.76 -1.93 -16.91
N VAL A 24 10.80 -1.76 -18.23
CA VAL A 24 11.87 -1.06 -18.95
C VAL A 24 11.32 0.26 -19.49
N VAL A 25 11.82 1.37 -18.96
CA VAL A 25 11.44 2.71 -19.40
C VAL A 25 12.68 3.46 -19.87
N ARG A 26 12.73 3.79 -21.17
CA ARG A 26 13.88 4.47 -21.79
C ARG A 26 15.21 3.74 -21.54
N GLY A 27 15.20 2.41 -21.65
CA GLY A 27 16.37 1.55 -21.43
C GLY A 27 16.76 1.34 -19.96
N ARG A 28 16.03 1.93 -19.00
CA ARG A 28 16.28 1.73 -17.56
C ARG A 28 15.26 0.77 -16.96
N ARG A 29 15.75 -0.21 -16.20
CA ARG A 29 14.91 -1.14 -15.43
C ARG A 29 14.43 -0.50 -14.13
N TRP A 30 13.14 -0.66 -13.86
CA TRP A 30 12.49 -0.31 -12.60
C TRP A 30 11.72 -1.53 -12.12
N ARG A 31 11.71 -1.78 -10.81
CA ARG A 31 10.94 -2.90 -10.27
C ARG A 31 9.45 -2.72 -10.60
N ALA A 32 8.84 -3.75 -11.17
CA ALA A 32 7.42 -3.75 -11.47
C ALA A 32 6.61 -3.79 -10.18
N THR A 33 5.40 -3.22 -10.21
CA THR A 33 4.41 -3.44 -9.16
C THR A 33 4.13 -4.93 -9.05
N ASP A 34 4.07 -5.45 -7.83
CA ASP A 34 3.73 -6.85 -7.58
C ASP A 34 2.41 -7.22 -8.28
N PRO A 35 2.39 -8.19 -9.21
CA PRO A 35 1.20 -8.55 -9.97
C PRO A 35 0.16 -9.28 -9.10
N SER A 36 0.54 -9.82 -7.94
CA SER A 36 -0.36 -10.57 -7.05
C SER A 36 -1.30 -9.69 -6.22
N ILE A 37 -1.07 -8.36 -6.17
CA ILE A 37 -1.95 -7.42 -5.47
C ILE A 37 -3.34 -7.42 -6.14
N PRO A 38 -4.43 -7.69 -5.38
CA PRO A 38 -5.79 -7.63 -5.91
C PRO A 38 -6.13 -6.24 -6.47
N ASP A 39 -6.84 -6.19 -7.60
CA ASP A 39 -7.09 -4.95 -8.37
C ASP A 39 -7.66 -3.80 -7.54
N LYS A 40 -8.58 -4.11 -6.61
CA LYS A 40 -9.14 -3.10 -5.70
C LYS A 40 -8.05 -2.46 -4.83
N LEU A 41 -7.24 -3.28 -4.18
CA LEU A 41 -6.15 -2.80 -3.33
C LEU A 41 -5.08 -2.09 -4.16
N ARG A 42 -4.73 -2.63 -5.34
CA ARG A 42 -3.82 -1.99 -6.30
C ARG A 42 -4.30 -0.58 -6.65
N SER A 43 -5.59 -0.44 -6.95
CA SER A 43 -6.19 0.86 -7.32
C SER A 43 -6.10 1.87 -6.18
N GLU A 44 -6.37 1.47 -4.94
CA GLU A 44 -6.22 2.31 -3.74
C GLU A 44 -4.75 2.71 -3.51
N LEU A 45 -3.81 1.77 -3.61
CA LEU A 45 -2.38 2.04 -3.45
C LEU A 45 -1.82 2.97 -4.54
N VAL A 46 -2.24 2.79 -5.80
CA VAL A 46 -1.88 3.67 -6.92
C VAL A 46 -2.50 5.06 -6.74
N ALA A 47 -3.76 5.15 -6.29
CA ALA A 47 -4.41 6.43 -5.99
C ALA A 47 -3.62 7.20 -4.92
N ALA A 48 -3.24 6.53 -3.82
CA ALA A 48 -2.38 7.11 -2.79
C ALA A 48 -1.01 7.55 -3.35
N LEU A 49 -0.35 6.72 -4.17
CA LEU A 49 0.91 7.09 -4.81
C LEU A 49 0.77 8.36 -5.66
N MET A 50 -0.29 8.46 -6.45
CA MET A 50 -0.54 9.61 -7.31
C MET A 50 -0.86 10.87 -6.49
N THR A 51 -1.63 10.74 -5.41
CA THR A 51 -1.87 11.83 -4.44
C THR A 51 -0.57 12.29 -3.80
N GLY A 52 0.26 11.39 -3.28
CA GLY A 52 1.56 11.72 -2.71
C GLY A 52 2.48 12.42 -3.72
N ARG A 53 2.52 11.96 -4.98
CA ARG A 53 3.31 12.62 -6.04
C ARG A 53 2.83 14.04 -6.33
N ARG A 54 1.52 14.31 -6.28
CA ARG A 54 0.98 15.67 -6.40
C ARG A 54 1.37 16.52 -5.20
N LEU A 55 1.20 15.99 -4.00
CA LEU A 55 1.52 16.70 -2.76
C LEU A 55 3.03 17.00 -2.63
N VAL A 56 3.93 16.13 -3.08
CA VAL A 56 5.37 16.45 -3.13
C VAL A 56 5.68 17.70 -3.97
N LYS A 57 4.86 18.02 -4.99
CA LYS A 57 5.04 19.24 -5.78
C LYS A 57 4.56 20.50 -5.05
N ILE A 58 3.66 20.36 -4.08
CA ILE A 58 2.97 21.45 -3.39
C ILE A 58 3.61 21.68 -2.01
N GLU A 59 3.73 20.61 -1.23
CA GLU A 59 4.18 20.54 0.17
C GLU A 59 5.67 20.16 0.30
N GLY A 60 6.31 19.75 -0.80
CA GLY A 60 7.74 19.43 -0.81
C GLY A 60 8.09 18.11 -0.12
N ASP A 61 9.13 18.15 0.70
CA ASP A 61 9.79 16.95 1.25
C ASP A 61 8.89 16.17 2.23
N ALA A 62 8.04 16.88 2.98
CA ALA A 62 7.12 16.29 3.96
C ALA A 62 6.19 15.23 3.34
N ALA A 63 5.78 15.40 2.08
CA ALA A 63 4.91 14.46 1.39
C ALA A 63 5.62 13.20 0.85
N ARG A 64 6.97 13.16 0.91
CA ARG A 64 7.73 12.02 0.35
C ARG A 64 7.50 10.72 1.10
N VAL A 65 7.16 10.78 2.39
CA VAL A 65 6.83 9.58 3.18
C VAL A 65 5.66 8.83 2.56
N MET A 66 4.63 9.53 2.07
CA MET A 66 3.48 8.93 1.39
C MET A 66 3.89 8.23 0.07
N VAL A 67 4.78 8.85 -0.71
CA VAL A 67 5.31 8.24 -1.94
C VAL A 67 6.17 7.02 -1.62
N ASN A 68 6.96 7.08 -0.56
CA ASN A 68 7.80 5.97 -0.16
C ASN A 68 6.95 4.77 0.28
N ASP A 69 6.02 4.98 1.21
CA ASP A 69 5.12 3.94 1.70
C ASP A 69 4.31 3.31 0.57
N ALA A 70 3.73 4.12 -0.33
CA ALA A 70 2.95 3.58 -1.43
C ALA A 70 3.81 2.73 -2.38
N LYS A 71 5.06 3.13 -2.64
CA LYS A 71 5.98 2.34 -3.48
C LYS A 71 6.43 1.04 -2.80
N VAL A 72 6.66 1.06 -1.49
CA VAL A 72 6.95 -0.18 -0.74
C VAL A 72 5.73 -1.09 -0.77
N ALA A 73 4.53 -0.58 -0.49
CA ALA A 73 3.27 -1.35 -0.53
C ALA A 73 3.02 -2.00 -1.90
N LEU A 74 3.23 -1.24 -2.98
CA LEU A 74 3.15 -1.72 -4.37
C LEU A 74 4.26 -2.74 -4.74
N GLY A 75 5.24 -2.94 -3.87
CA GLY A 75 6.38 -3.81 -4.11
C GLY A 75 7.47 -3.19 -4.99
N GLU A 76 7.37 -1.91 -5.36
CA GLU A 76 8.31 -1.19 -6.23
C GLU A 76 9.62 -0.78 -5.51
N ARG A 77 9.65 -0.90 -4.17
CA ARG A 77 10.78 -0.58 -3.28
C ARG A 77 10.88 -1.57 -2.14
N GLY A 78 12.00 -1.56 -1.41
CA GLY A 78 12.27 -2.48 -0.30
C GLY A 78 12.77 -3.85 -0.78
N THR A 79 12.53 -4.88 0.00
CA THR A 79 12.79 -6.28 -0.37
C THR A 79 12.02 -6.65 -1.66
N PRO A 80 12.64 -7.30 -2.65
CA PRO A 80 11.93 -7.76 -3.84
C PRO A 80 10.78 -8.71 -3.51
N TRP A 81 9.62 -8.53 -4.14
CA TRP A 81 8.43 -9.34 -3.85
C TRP A 81 8.54 -10.79 -4.34
N TRP A 82 9.48 -11.10 -5.25
CA TRP A 82 9.79 -12.46 -5.69
C TRP A 82 10.82 -13.18 -4.81
N GLU A 83 11.46 -12.47 -3.88
CA GLU A 83 12.42 -12.99 -2.91
C GLU A 83 12.12 -12.40 -1.52
N PRO A 84 10.92 -12.66 -0.96
CA PRO A 84 10.52 -12.06 0.31
C PRO A 84 11.38 -12.58 1.46
N THR A 85 11.67 -11.69 2.41
CA THR A 85 12.21 -12.01 3.73
C THR A 85 11.16 -11.72 4.79
N ASP A 86 11.30 -12.28 5.99
CA ASP A 86 10.36 -12.01 7.09
C ASP A 86 10.31 -10.50 7.41
N GLU A 87 11.47 -9.87 7.55
CA GLU A 87 11.60 -8.42 7.77
C GLU A 87 10.99 -7.60 6.62
N GLY A 88 11.34 -7.93 5.37
CA GLY A 88 10.80 -7.25 4.20
C GLY A 88 9.27 -7.40 4.06
N THR A 89 8.74 -8.53 4.51
CA THR A 89 7.29 -8.80 4.55
C THR A 89 6.62 -7.91 5.60
N ARG A 90 7.18 -7.81 6.81
CA ARG A 90 6.68 -6.93 7.88
C ARG A 90 6.70 -5.47 7.43
N ASP A 91 7.82 -5.00 6.87
CA ASP A 91 7.95 -3.63 6.35
C ASP A 91 6.90 -3.32 5.29
N ARG A 92 6.68 -4.26 4.37
CA ARG A 92 5.69 -4.10 3.30
C ARG A 92 4.27 -4.07 3.84
N ILE A 93 3.94 -4.92 4.82
CA ILE A 93 2.64 -4.88 5.52
C ILE A 93 2.43 -3.53 6.20
N ALA A 94 3.43 -3.03 6.93
CA ALA A 94 3.34 -1.75 7.63
C ALA A 94 3.11 -0.59 6.66
N ALA A 95 3.88 -0.56 5.56
CA ALA A 95 3.71 0.42 4.49
C ALA A 95 2.34 0.33 3.82
N THR A 96 1.81 -0.87 3.61
CA THR A 96 0.46 -1.08 3.07
C THR A 96 -0.62 -0.55 4.00
N ILE A 97 -0.53 -0.82 5.32
CA ILE A 97 -1.50 -0.30 6.30
C ILE A 97 -1.52 1.23 6.26
N ARG A 98 -0.36 1.89 6.37
CA ARG A 98 -0.26 3.36 6.32
C ARG A 98 -0.78 3.92 4.99
N THR A 99 -0.47 3.28 3.87
CA THR A 99 -0.91 3.73 2.54
C THR A 99 -2.42 3.62 2.37
N LEU A 100 -3.04 2.50 2.79
CA LEU A 100 -4.49 2.31 2.70
C LEU A 100 -5.24 3.30 3.59
N LEU A 101 -4.73 3.58 4.79
CA LEU A 101 -5.33 4.60 5.67
C LEU A 101 -5.29 5.99 5.02
N ARG A 102 -4.12 6.42 4.50
CA ARG A 102 -4.04 7.71 3.77
C ARG A 102 -4.93 7.76 2.53
N SER A 103 -5.15 6.62 1.85
CA SER A 103 -6.05 6.57 0.70
C SER A 103 -7.54 6.68 1.07
N ARG A 104 -7.90 6.28 2.29
CA ARG A 104 -9.29 6.17 2.75
C ARG A 104 -9.74 7.33 3.64
N GLY A 105 -8.84 8.23 4.04
CA GLY A 105 -9.15 9.35 4.94
C GLY A 105 -9.63 8.83 6.29
N ASP A 106 -10.83 9.25 6.70
CA ASP A 106 -11.50 8.81 7.95
C ASP A 106 -11.97 7.35 7.92
N GLY A 107 -11.75 6.63 6.80
CA GLY A 107 -12.06 5.22 6.67
C GLY A 107 -11.14 4.31 7.50
N SER A 108 -11.46 3.01 7.46
CA SER A 108 -10.66 1.97 8.13
C SER A 108 -10.14 0.92 7.17
N THR A 109 -9.11 0.19 7.59
CA THR A 109 -8.65 -1.06 6.97
C THR A 109 -8.73 -2.21 7.98
N CYS A 110 -8.27 -3.39 7.60
CA CYS A 110 -8.09 -4.53 8.50
C CYS A 110 -6.81 -5.29 8.13
N PRO A 111 -6.28 -6.15 9.01
CA PRO A 111 -5.07 -6.92 8.72
C PRO A 111 -5.15 -7.70 7.40
N SER A 112 -6.34 -8.17 7.04
CA SER A 112 -6.55 -8.94 5.81
C SER A 112 -6.49 -8.12 4.52
N ASP A 113 -6.62 -6.80 4.56
CA ASP A 113 -6.33 -5.97 3.39
C ASP A 113 -4.81 -5.96 3.14
N ALA A 114 -4.02 -5.71 4.20
CA ALA A 114 -2.57 -5.67 4.09
C ALA A 114 -1.97 -7.02 3.68
N ALA A 115 -2.40 -8.11 4.32
CA ALA A 115 -1.93 -9.44 3.96
C ALA A 115 -2.28 -9.82 2.53
N ARG A 116 -3.48 -9.47 2.02
CA ARG A 116 -3.85 -9.73 0.62
C ARG A 116 -2.99 -8.96 -0.37
N ALA A 117 -2.58 -7.75 -0.04
CA ALA A 117 -1.68 -6.98 -0.89
C ALA A 117 -0.24 -7.54 -0.89
N VAL A 118 0.19 -8.22 0.19
CA VAL A 118 1.58 -8.67 0.33
C VAL A 118 1.78 -10.14 0.00
N GLY A 119 0.82 -11.01 0.35
CA GLY A 119 0.98 -12.46 0.31
C GLY A 119 0.36 -13.16 -0.89
N GLY A 120 -0.26 -12.44 -1.84
CA GLY A 120 -0.85 -13.02 -3.03
C GLY A 120 -1.82 -14.17 -2.72
N ALA A 121 -1.59 -15.34 -3.32
CA ALA A 121 -2.39 -16.55 -3.09
C ALA A 121 -2.30 -17.06 -1.63
N GLU A 122 -1.13 -16.92 -1.00
CA GLU A 122 -0.80 -17.42 0.35
C GLU A 122 -1.05 -16.36 1.43
N TRP A 123 -1.85 -15.33 1.16
CA TRP A 123 -2.10 -14.22 2.10
C TRP A 123 -2.61 -14.67 3.48
N ARG A 124 -3.23 -15.85 3.58
CA ARG A 124 -3.73 -16.37 4.86
C ARG A 124 -2.60 -16.67 5.84
N ASP A 125 -1.45 -17.10 5.34
CA ASP A 125 -0.28 -17.42 6.17
C ASP A 125 0.34 -16.14 6.76
N LEU A 126 0.10 -14.99 6.12
CA LEU A 126 0.50 -13.69 6.63
C LEU A 126 -0.49 -13.07 7.63
N MET A 127 -1.60 -13.75 7.99
CA MET A 127 -2.55 -13.23 8.97
C MET A 127 -1.94 -12.96 10.35
N PRO A 128 -1.16 -13.87 10.95
CA PRO A 128 -0.48 -13.60 12.23
C PRO A 128 0.42 -12.37 12.13
N THR A 129 1.32 -12.34 11.14
CA THR A 129 2.24 -11.23 10.88
C THR A 129 1.51 -9.90 10.67
N ALA A 130 0.43 -9.89 9.87
CA ALA A 130 -0.34 -8.67 9.62
C ALA A 130 -1.06 -8.14 10.86
N ARG A 131 -1.48 -9.04 11.77
CA ARG A 131 -2.04 -8.64 13.06
C ARG A 131 -0.96 -8.09 13.99
N GLU A 132 0.18 -8.76 14.08
CA GLU A 132 1.32 -8.29 14.88
C GLU A 132 1.76 -6.88 14.45
N VAL A 133 2.01 -6.68 13.15
CA VAL A 133 2.41 -5.37 12.62
C VAL A 133 1.34 -4.29 12.87
N ALA A 134 0.04 -4.65 12.82
CA ALA A 134 -1.02 -3.69 13.13
C ALA A 134 -1.01 -3.25 14.61
N PHE A 135 -0.68 -4.15 15.54
CA PHE A 135 -0.54 -3.82 16.96
C PHE A 135 0.78 -3.11 17.26
N GLU A 136 1.89 -3.46 16.59
CA GLU A 136 3.15 -2.70 16.70
C GLU A 136 2.95 -1.24 16.28
N LEU A 137 2.31 -1.00 15.12
CA LEU A 137 1.94 0.36 14.71
C LEU A 137 0.97 1.04 15.68
N CYS A 138 0.17 0.27 16.42
CA CYS A 138 -0.74 0.80 17.44
C CYS A 138 0.01 1.23 18.69
N ASP A 139 0.99 0.44 19.12
CA ASP A 139 1.86 0.74 20.26
C ASP A 139 2.73 1.96 19.97
N ASP A 140 3.15 2.15 18.71
CA ASP A 140 3.86 3.35 18.23
C ASP A 140 2.95 4.58 18.03
N GLY A 141 1.63 4.44 18.25
CA GLY A 141 0.66 5.53 18.08
C GLY A 141 0.41 5.94 16.63
N VAL A 142 0.87 5.16 15.65
CA VAL A 142 0.66 5.41 14.22
C VAL A 142 -0.77 5.09 13.79
N VAL A 143 -1.37 4.07 14.40
CA VAL A 143 -2.74 3.63 14.12
C VAL A 143 -3.49 3.35 15.41
N ALA A 144 -4.82 3.34 15.36
CA ALA A 144 -5.62 2.76 16.43
C ALA A 144 -6.25 1.45 15.93
N VAL A 145 -6.17 0.40 16.74
CA VAL A 145 -6.90 -0.84 16.48
C VAL A 145 -8.23 -0.80 17.22
N THR A 146 -9.31 -1.11 16.51
CA THR A 146 -10.65 -1.15 17.10
C THR A 146 -11.34 -2.50 16.89
N GLN A 147 -12.16 -2.89 17.86
CA GLN A 147 -13.05 -4.04 17.77
C GLN A 147 -14.45 -3.63 18.21
N ARG A 148 -15.43 -3.81 17.31
CA ARG A 148 -16.82 -3.37 17.53
C ARG A 148 -16.93 -1.88 17.92
N GLY A 149 -16.04 -1.05 17.37
CA GLY A 149 -16.01 0.40 17.63
C GLY A 149 -15.11 0.83 18.80
N GLU A 150 -14.73 -0.09 19.68
CA GLU A 150 -13.92 0.21 20.86
C GLU A 150 -12.43 0.06 20.55
N ARG A 151 -11.60 0.98 21.06
CA ARG A 151 -10.13 0.86 20.97
C ARG A 151 -9.67 -0.37 21.78
N VAL A 152 -8.81 -1.17 21.19
CA VAL A 152 -8.26 -2.38 21.81
C VAL A 152 -6.75 -2.43 21.63
N SER A 153 -6.06 -3.01 22.61
CA SER A 153 -4.62 -3.23 22.58
C SER A 153 -4.29 -4.67 22.99
N GLY A 154 -3.08 -5.11 22.66
CA GLY A 154 -2.55 -6.41 23.09
C GLY A 154 -2.84 -7.57 22.13
N SER A 155 -1.94 -8.56 22.17
CA SER A 155 -1.92 -9.74 21.30
C SER A 155 -3.05 -10.74 21.54
N ASP A 156 -3.76 -10.60 22.66
CA ASP A 156 -4.84 -11.53 23.06
C ASP A 156 -6.19 -11.21 22.39
N VAL A 157 -6.32 -10.07 21.72
CA VAL A 157 -7.52 -9.74 20.96
C VAL A 157 -7.78 -10.81 19.90
N ARG A 158 -8.98 -11.42 19.95
CA ARG A 158 -9.42 -12.46 19.01
C ARG A 158 -10.49 -11.93 18.06
N GLY A 159 -10.54 -12.51 16.87
CA GLY A 159 -11.56 -12.20 15.87
C GLY A 159 -11.28 -10.92 15.05
N PRO A 160 -12.30 -10.45 14.30
CA PRO A 160 -12.16 -9.30 13.42
C PRO A 160 -11.80 -8.03 14.18
N ILE A 161 -10.84 -7.29 13.62
CA ILE A 161 -10.42 -5.97 14.08
C ILE A 161 -10.41 -5.01 12.88
N ARG A 162 -10.57 -3.71 13.16
CA ARG A 162 -10.37 -2.62 12.22
C ARG A 162 -9.15 -1.82 12.63
N ILE A 163 -8.50 -1.20 11.66
CA ILE A 163 -7.36 -0.32 11.85
C ILE A 163 -7.78 1.03 11.29
N VAL A 164 -7.60 2.09 12.08
CA VAL A 164 -7.85 3.50 11.68
C VAL A 164 -6.56 4.29 11.89
N ALA A 165 -6.44 5.44 11.22
CA ALA A 165 -5.33 6.35 11.49
C ALA A 165 -5.38 6.87 12.94
N ASP A 166 -4.22 7.10 13.53
CA ASP A 166 -4.07 7.81 14.81
C ASP A 166 -3.04 8.94 14.65
N ASP A 167 -2.83 9.72 15.70
CA ASP A 167 -2.05 10.98 15.62
C ASP A 167 -0.59 10.80 15.14
N GLY A 168 -0.02 9.61 15.29
CA GLY A 168 1.32 9.27 14.81
C GLY A 168 1.41 8.94 13.32
N LEU A 169 0.30 8.87 12.57
CA LEU A 169 0.36 8.67 11.13
C LEU A 169 0.91 9.92 10.43
N GLU A 170 2.20 9.89 10.10
CA GLU A 170 2.85 11.00 9.42
C GLU A 170 2.19 11.33 8.09
N PHE A 171 2.00 12.64 7.86
CA PHE A 171 1.50 13.22 6.61
C PHE A 171 0.18 12.59 6.14
N THR A 172 -0.92 13.00 6.78
CA THR A 172 -2.28 12.71 6.32
C THR A 172 -2.76 13.81 5.38
N PRO A 173 -3.13 13.48 4.13
CA PRO A 173 -3.77 14.44 3.24
C PRO A 173 -5.04 14.96 3.92
N ARG A 174 -5.13 16.25 4.17
CA ARG A 174 -6.40 16.87 4.58
C ARG A 174 -7.26 17.02 3.32
N ASP A 175 -8.57 16.89 3.48
CA ASP A 175 -9.50 17.27 2.42
C ASP A 175 -9.25 18.75 2.09
N HIS A 176 -8.79 19.01 0.86
CA HIS A 176 -8.64 20.35 0.29
C HIS A 176 -9.78 20.63 -0.68
#